data_AF-A0A533RU80-F1
#
_entry.id   AF-A0A533RU80-F1
#
_cell.length_a   1.000
_cell.length_b   1.000
_cell.length_c   1.000
_cell.angle_alpha   90.00
_cell.angle_beta   90.00
_cell.angle_gamma   90.00
#
_symmetry.space_group_name_H-M   'P 1'
#
loop_
_entity.id
_entity.type
_entity.pdbx_description
1 polymer ?
#
loop_
_entity_poly.entity_id
_entity_poly.type
_entity_poly.pdbx_seq_one_letter_code
_entity_poly.pdbx_strand_id
1 'polypeptide(L)' 'MKVIVSGGGTAGHIYPALTVAAELAGARDDVTFVGTPDGL' A
#
# COMPACT_ATOMS: atom_id res chain seq x y z
N MET A 1 -2.33 11.03 -10.29
CA MET A 1 -1.02 11.30 -9.65
C MET A 1 -0.24 10.00 -9.58
N LYS A 2 1.10 10.04 -9.48
CA LYS A 2 1.87 8.83 -9.16
C LYS A 2 2.11 8.77 -7.66
N VAL A 3 1.73 7.66 -7.03
CA VAL A 3 1.80 7.50 -5.58
C VAL A 3 2.52 6.21 -5.25
N ILE A 4 3.49 6.28 -4.34
CA ILE A 4 4.13 5.11 -3.74
C ILE A 4 3.65 4.98 -2.31
N VAL A 5 3.08 3.82 -1.99
CA VAL A 5 2.71 3.45 -0.62
C VAL A 5 3.70 2.39 -0.17
N SER A 6 4.32 2.57 1.00
CA SER A 6 5.23 1.58 1.57
C SER A 6 4.67 1.07 2.90
N GLY A 7 4.84 -0.23 3.15
CA GLY A 7 4.40 -0.86 4.38
C GLY A 7 5.05 -2.23 4.55
N GLY A 8 5.31 -2.64 5.78
CA GLY A 8 5.96 -3.92 6.09
C GLY A 8 5.81 -4.26 7.57
N GLY A 9 6.35 -5.40 7.98
CA GLY A 9 6.19 -5.92 9.34
C GLY A 9 5.00 -6.90 9.44
N THR A 10 4.20 -6.80 10.51
CA THR A 10 3.05 -7.69 10.72
C THR A 10 1.79 -7.22 10.00
N ALA A 11 0.77 -8.08 9.93
CA ALA A 11 -0.56 -7.79 9.40
C ALA A 11 -1.14 -6.43 9.85
N GLY A 12 -0.84 -6.01 11.08
CA GLY A 12 -1.33 -4.75 11.65
C GLY A 12 -0.83 -3.49 10.96
N HIS A 13 0.25 -3.55 10.17
CA HIS A 13 0.78 -2.41 9.40
C HIS A 13 0.47 -2.55 7.90
N ILE A 14 0.46 -3.79 7.39
CA ILE A 14 0.23 -4.10 5.97
C ILE A 14 -1.21 -3.78 5.57
N TYR A 15 -2.19 -4.31 6.31
CA TYR A 15 -3.60 -4.16 5.92
C TYR A 15 -4.06 -2.69 5.92
N PRO A 16 -3.71 -1.86 6.93
CA PRO A 16 -4.02 -0.43 6.85
C PRO A 16 -3.39 0.28 5.65
N ALA A 17 -2.12 -0.03 5.33
CA ALA A 17 -1.44 0.58 4.20
C ALA A 17 -2.07 0.16 2.85
N LEU A 18 -2.48 -1.10 2.71
CA LEU A 18 -3.21 -1.58 1.54
C LEU A 18 -4.61 -0.93 1.42
N THR A 19 -5.32 -0.74 2.53
CA THR A 19 -6.62 -0.04 2.53
C THR A 19 -6.46 1.37 1.98
N VAL A 20 -5.46 2.13 2.43
CA VAL A 20 -5.18 3.48 1.90
C VAL A 20 -4.79 3.43 0.43
N ALA A 21 -3.93 2.49 0.03
CA ALA A 21 -3.53 2.33 -1.38
C ALA A 21 -4.73 2.04 -2.30
N ALA A 22 -5.68 1.23 -1.86
CA ALA A 22 -6.88 0.90 -2.61
C ALA A 22 -7.81 2.11 -2.82
N GLU A 23 -8.03 2.92 -1.77
CA GLU A 23 -8.82 4.15 -1.88
C GLU A 23 -8.19 5.15 -2.86
N LEU A 24 -6.85 5.30 -2.82
CA LEU A 24 -6.11 6.17 -3.74
C LEU A 24 -6.17 5.65 -5.19
N ALA A 25 -6.08 4.34 -5.41
CA ALA A 25 -6.22 3.75 -6.73
C ALA A 25 -7.62 4.03 -7.34
N GLY A 26 -8.67 4.04 -6.49
CA GLY A 26 -10.03 4.42 -6.89
C GLY A 26 -10.17 5.87 -7.37
N ALA A 27 -9.26 6.76 -6.96
CA ALA A 27 -9.25 8.18 -7.31
C ALA A 27 -8.55 8.51 -8.65
N ARG A 28 -8.24 7.49 -9.48
CA ARG A 28 -7.46 7.58 -10.74
C ARG A 28 -5.97 7.90 -10.55
N ASP A 29 -5.42 7.56 -9.39
CA ASP A 29 -3.98 7.60 -9.16
C ASP A 29 -3.31 6.30 -9.61
N ASP A 30 -2.08 6.44 -10.13
CA ASP A 30 -1.17 5.34 -10.45
C ASP A 30 -0.42 4.98 -9.17
N VAL A 31 -0.89 3.93 -8.50
CA VAL A 31 -0.44 3.54 -7.15
C VAL A 31 0.44 2.30 -7.21
N THR A 32 1.64 2.39 -6.63
CA THR A 32 2.53 1.26 -6.41
C THR A 32 2.70 1.02 -4.91
N PHE A 33 2.44 -0.21 -4.46
CA PHE A 33 2.74 -0.63 -3.10
C PHE A 33 4.11 -1.30 -3.03
N VAL A 34 4.95 -0.91 -2.07
CA VAL A 34 6.27 -1.49 -1.82
C VAL A 34 6.27 -2.16 -0.45
N GLY A 35 6.35 -3.49 -0.47
CA GLY A 35 6.40 -4.34 0.72
C GLY A 35 7.78 -4.93 0.99
N THR A 36 7.89 -5.65 2.10
CA THR A 36 9.01 -6.54 2.41
C THR A 36 8.60 -7.99 2.11
N PRO A 37 9.49 -8.86 1.59
CA PRO A 37 9.16 -10.27 1.32
C PRO A 37 8.63 -11.04 2.54
N ASP A 38 9.08 -10.67 3.74
CA ASP A 38 8.68 -11.33 5.00
C ASP A 38 7.38 -10.76 5.60
N GLY A 39 6.86 -9.69 5.01
CA GLY A 39 5.61 -9.02 5.35
C GLY A 39 4.67 -8.90 4.15
N LEU A 40 4.99 -9.53 3.02
CA LEU A 40 4.13 -9.75 1.86
C LEU A 40 4.73 -10.81 0.94
#